data_AF-A0AAD9NGL6-F1
#
_entry.id   AF-A0AAD9NGL6-F1
#
_cell.length_a   1.000
_cell.length_b   1.000
_cell.length_c   1.000
_cell.angle_alpha   90.00
_cell.angle_beta   90.00
_cell.angle_gamma   90.00
#
_symmetry.space_group_name_H-M   'P 1'
#
loop_
_entity.id
_entity.type
_entity.pdbx_description
1 polymer ?
#
loop_
_entity_poly.entity_id
_entity_poly.type
_entity_poly.pdbx_seq_one_letter_code
_entity_poly.pdbx_strand_id
1 'polypeptide(L)'
;MQPMAASHYCVRLGFEPLAYKGLETGSREVVGYAVKQNKRAVERGAIAIREPFSESDEHGTVRKAIIQTYGDTIHTLIDRSQYKGDFLPGFRKPLLLDSLLPKLPVPELLSIDHVVANVPDPEMMPTIEWYEKTLSFHRIWSVDELQLNHELSAFRSVMVANYDENIKLPINEPAPGKRKSLIQEYIDFYDGSGVQHIAMLTTNIIDTISRLRERGQHFLQVPDSYYDNLRERLKKSPVRIEEDLSQLQKLKILVDFDDKGYLLQIFTDMMQDRPTLFLEVIQRHNHQGFGAGNVKTLLDSIVLEQEKRGNL
;
A
#
# COMPACT_ATOMS: atom_id res chain seq x y z
N MET A 1 -11.98 24.17 -8.61
CA MET A 1 -11.37 23.11 -9.44
C MET A 1 -10.89 22.03 -8.48
N GLN A 2 -11.29 20.76 -8.64
CA GLN A 2 -10.72 19.70 -7.79
C GLN A 2 -9.21 19.60 -8.06
N PRO A 3 -8.36 19.41 -7.03
CA PRO A 3 -6.92 19.22 -7.24
C PRO A 3 -6.65 18.05 -8.22
N MET A 4 -5.65 18.20 -9.10
CA MET A 4 -5.36 17.21 -10.15
C MET A 4 -5.16 15.79 -9.61
N ALA A 5 -4.53 15.64 -8.44
CA ALA A 5 -4.36 14.35 -7.78
C ALA A 5 -5.71 13.72 -7.37
N ALA A 6 -6.58 14.48 -6.69
CA ALA A 6 -7.90 13.98 -6.30
C ALA A 6 -8.76 13.58 -7.52
N SER A 7 -8.69 14.36 -8.60
CA SER A 7 -9.34 14.02 -9.87
C SER A 7 -8.78 12.73 -10.47
N HIS A 8 -7.46 12.53 -10.46
CA HIS A 8 -6.83 11.29 -10.90
C HIS A 8 -7.35 10.07 -10.12
N TYR A 9 -7.33 10.11 -8.77
CA TYR A 9 -7.83 9.00 -7.95
C TYR A 9 -9.33 8.73 -8.17
N CYS A 10 -10.16 9.76 -8.30
CA CYS A 10 -11.59 9.57 -8.54
C CYS A 10 -11.88 8.97 -9.92
N VAL A 11 -11.24 9.49 -10.97
CA VAL A 11 -11.47 9.06 -12.35
C VAL A 11 -10.86 7.69 -12.60
N ARG A 12 -9.59 7.48 -12.24
CA ARG A 12 -8.83 6.26 -12.57
C ARG A 12 -9.08 5.10 -11.62
N LEU A 13 -9.25 5.39 -10.34
CA LEU A 13 -9.29 4.36 -9.29
C LEU A 13 -10.69 4.19 -8.66
N GLY A 14 -11.68 4.98 -9.09
CA GLY A 14 -13.07 4.82 -8.64
C GLY A 14 -13.38 5.40 -7.27
N PHE A 15 -12.47 6.20 -6.71
CA PHE A 15 -12.76 6.94 -5.47
C PHE A 15 -13.88 7.96 -5.69
N GLU A 16 -14.61 8.25 -4.63
CA GLU A 16 -15.58 9.33 -4.60
C GLU A 16 -15.07 10.47 -3.73
N PRO A 17 -15.34 11.73 -4.11
CA PRO A 17 -15.09 12.86 -3.21
C PRO A 17 -15.88 12.69 -1.92
N LEU A 18 -15.18 12.50 -0.79
CA LEU A 18 -15.81 12.33 0.51
C LEU A 18 -15.95 13.65 1.26
N ALA A 19 -14.85 14.40 1.39
CA ALA A 19 -14.80 15.64 2.12
C ALA A 19 -13.69 16.56 1.60
N TYR A 20 -13.83 17.86 1.80
CA TYR A 20 -12.88 18.87 1.34
C TYR A 20 -12.43 19.79 2.47
N LYS A 21 -11.13 20.10 2.48
CA LYS A 21 -10.52 21.14 3.32
C LYS A 21 -9.46 21.89 2.49
N GLY A 22 -9.57 23.21 2.39
CA GLY A 22 -8.68 24.08 1.61
C GLY A 22 -8.69 25.53 2.11
N LEU A 23 -8.32 26.50 1.26
CA LEU A 23 -8.28 27.93 1.63
C LEU A 23 -9.66 28.42 2.08
N GLU A 24 -10.71 27.96 1.40
CA GLU A 24 -12.13 28.23 1.65
C GLU A 24 -12.63 27.60 2.96
N THR A 25 -11.84 26.72 3.58
CA THR A 25 -12.10 26.12 4.89
C THR A 25 -10.93 26.33 5.89
N GLY A 26 -9.96 27.18 5.57
CA GLY A 26 -8.84 27.55 6.45
C GLY A 26 -7.70 26.54 6.64
N SER A 27 -7.42 25.59 5.74
CA SER A 27 -6.36 24.56 5.92
C SER A 27 -5.57 24.23 4.66
N ARG A 28 -4.33 23.71 4.81
CA ARG A 28 -3.37 23.56 3.69
C ARG A 28 -2.63 22.21 3.53
N GLU A 29 -2.70 21.21 4.43
CA GLU A 29 -1.56 20.24 4.52
C GLU A 29 -1.76 18.71 4.77
N VAL A 30 -2.93 18.03 4.83
CA VAL A 30 -2.95 16.65 5.45
C VAL A 30 -3.77 15.54 4.77
N VAL A 31 -3.25 14.30 4.80
CA VAL A 31 -3.93 12.97 4.66
C VAL A 31 -3.66 12.13 5.93
N GLY A 32 -4.59 11.29 6.41
CA GLY A 32 -4.40 10.51 7.65
C GLY A 32 -5.30 9.28 7.84
N TYR A 33 -4.82 8.33 8.66
CA TYR A 33 -5.54 7.12 9.12
C TYR A 33 -5.89 7.23 10.61
N ALA A 34 -6.81 6.40 11.10
CA ALA A 34 -7.31 6.49 12.47
C ALA A 34 -6.92 5.29 13.33
N VAL A 35 -6.18 5.53 14.41
CA VAL A 35 -5.88 4.54 15.45
C VAL A 35 -5.96 5.15 16.85
N LYS A 36 -6.34 4.35 17.85
CA LYS A 36 -6.46 4.75 19.26
C LYS A 36 -5.25 4.24 20.05
N GLN A 37 -4.47 5.15 20.63
CA GLN A 37 -3.44 4.79 21.60
C GLN A 37 -3.34 5.85 22.70
N ASN A 38 -3.31 5.41 23.96
CA ASN A 38 -3.05 6.28 25.12
C ASN A 38 -1.62 6.84 25.08
N LYS A 39 -1.29 7.79 25.97
CA LYS A 39 0.00 8.54 26.09
C LYS A 39 1.32 7.72 26.10
N ARG A 40 1.26 6.40 25.95
CA ARG A 40 2.37 5.45 26.02
C ARG A 40 3.39 5.57 24.88
N ALA A 41 3.02 6.08 23.69
CA ALA A 41 3.94 6.12 22.54
C ALA A 41 5.14 7.06 22.79
N VAL A 42 4.88 8.29 23.23
CA VAL A 42 5.93 9.29 23.52
C VAL A 42 6.82 8.83 24.68
N GLU A 43 6.22 8.28 25.74
CA GLU A 43 6.96 7.67 26.87
C GLU A 43 7.88 6.54 26.43
N ARG A 44 7.58 5.88 25.30
CA ARG A 44 8.35 4.78 24.73
C ARG A 44 9.30 5.20 23.61
N GLY A 45 9.45 6.50 23.37
CA GLY A 45 10.46 7.06 22.48
C GLY A 45 9.97 7.56 21.12
N ALA A 46 8.66 7.68 20.90
CA ALA A 46 8.16 8.39 19.71
C ALA A 46 8.48 9.88 19.79
N ILE A 47 8.87 10.47 18.66
CA ILE A 47 8.94 11.92 18.50
C ILE A 47 7.52 12.43 18.28
N ALA A 48 7.01 13.25 19.21
CA ALA A 48 5.72 13.92 19.07
C ALA A 48 5.87 15.14 18.15
N ILE A 49 5.32 15.06 16.93
CA ILE A 49 5.19 16.22 16.04
C ILE A 49 4.09 17.14 16.56
N ARG A 50 3.03 16.57 17.13
CA ARG A 50 1.99 17.32 17.82
C ARG A 50 1.41 16.52 18.98
N GLU A 51 1.52 17.09 20.18
CA GLU A 51 0.89 16.57 21.39
C GLU A 51 -0.63 16.38 21.23
N PRO A 52 -1.26 15.46 21.97
CA PRO A 52 -2.67 15.15 21.79
C PRO A 52 -3.57 16.39 21.91
N PHE A 53 -4.42 16.58 20.92
CA PHE A 53 -5.33 17.72 20.80
C PHE A 53 -6.71 17.27 20.34
N SER A 54 -7.71 18.11 20.56
CA SER A 54 -9.08 17.84 20.13
C SER A 54 -9.53 18.85 19.09
N GLU A 55 -10.32 18.38 18.14
CA GLU A 55 -11.09 19.23 17.23
C GLU A 55 -12.57 18.85 17.36
N SER A 56 -13.47 19.80 17.16
CA SER A 56 -14.92 19.57 17.31
C SER A 56 -15.71 20.37 16.30
N ASP A 57 -16.88 19.84 15.94
CA ASP A 57 -17.92 20.50 15.16
C ASP A 57 -19.30 20.05 15.68
N GLU A 58 -20.38 20.36 14.96
CA GLU A 58 -21.75 19.97 15.33
C GLU A 58 -21.98 18.46 15.48
N HIS A 59 -21.10 17.61 14.94
CA HIS A 59 -21.19 16.15 14.98
C HIS A 59 -20.36 15.50 16.11
N GLY A 60 -19.70 16.30 16.95
CA GLY A 60 -19.02 15.84 18.16
C GLY A 60 -17.53 16.22 18.19
N THR A 61 -16.73 15.41 18.87
CA THR A 61 -15.30 15.68 19.11
C THR A 61 -14.42 14.52 18.65
N VAL A 62 -13.36 14.86 17.93
CA VAL A 62 -12.27 13.94 17.57
C VAL A 62 -11.02 14.32 18.33
N ARG A 63 -10.36 13.33 18.95
CA ARG A 63 -9.06 13.51 19.57
C ARG A 63 -7.97 12.96 18.66
N LYS A 64 -6.91 13.73 18.45
CA LYS A 64 -5.80 13.39 17.56
C LYS A 64 -4.46 13.52 18.27
N ALA A 65 -3.46 12.82 17.78
CA ALA A 65 -2.05 13.02 18.11
C ALA A 65 -1.21 12.76 16.86
N ILE A 66 -0.04 13.37 16.73
CA ILE A 66 0.83 13.19 15.56
C ILE A 66 2.23 12.80 16.02
N ILE A 67 2.71 11.66 15.56
CA ILE A 67 4.04 11.13 15.86
C ILE A 67 4.81 10.88 14.56
N GLN A 68 6.13 11.06 14.60
CA GLN A 68 7.02 10.74 13.48
C GLN A 68 7.39 9.26 13.49
N THR A 69 7.55 8.66 12.31
CA THR A 69 8.13 7.32 12.11
C THR A 69 9.39 7.41 11.24
N TYR A 70 9.55 6.57 10.21
CA TYR A 70 10.67 6.61 9.27
C TYR A 70 10.63 7.85 8.36
N GLY A 71 11.81 8.43 8.08
CA GLY A 71 11.94 9.64 7.25
C GLY A 71 11.05 10.79 7.71
N ASP A 72 10.39 11.44 6.76
CA ASP A 72 9.40 12.50 7.03
C ASP A 72 7.96 11.97 7.20
N THR A 73 7.79 10.65 7.25
CA THR A 73 6.47 10.04 7.39
C THR A 73 5.97 10.19 8.82
N ILE A 74 4.69 10.56 8.95
CA ILE A 74 4.02 10.72 10.24
C ILE A 74 2.84 9.77 10.37
N HIS A 75 2.57 9.32 11.59
CA HIS A 75 1.31 8.70 11.96
C HIS A 75 0.43 9.73 12.67
N THR A 76 -0.77 9.97 12.13
CA THR A 76 -1.82 10.65 12.88
C THR A 76 -2.64 9.60 13.61
N LEU A 77 -2.65 9.63 14.94
CA LEU A 77 -3.55 8.80 15.75
C LEU A 77 -4.88 9.55 15.85
N ILE A 78 -6.01 8.86 15.68
CA ILE A 78 -7.34 9.48 15.66
C ILE A 78 -8.30 8.61 16.48
N ASP A 79 -8.87 9.21 17.53
CA ASP A 79 -9.98 8.66 18.29
C ASP A 79 -11.27 9.39 17.89
N ARG A 80 -12.13 8.68 17.16
CA ARG A 80 -13.46 9.15 16.71
C ARG A 80 -14.61 8.63 17.58
N SER A 81 -14.35 8.02 18.74
CA SER A 81 -15.40 7.38 19.55
C SER A 81 -16.54 8.32 20.00
N GLN A 82 -16.27 9.63 20.04
CA GLN A 82 -17.24 10.68 20.39
C GLN A 82 -17.65 11.55 19.19
N TYR A 83 -17.44 11.06 17.96
CA TYR A 83 -17.72 11.79 16.73
C TYR A 83 -18.62 10.99 15.79
N LYS A 84 -19.66 11.62 15.26
CA LYS A 84 -20.66 10.97 14.38
C LYS A 84 -20.72 11.55 12.96
N GLY A 85 -19.86 12.51 12.64
CA GLY A 85 -19.80 13.09 11.30
C GLY A 85 -19.14 12.14 10.31
N ASP A 86 -19.41 12.34 9.02
CA ASP A 86 -18.98 11.43 7.94
C ASP A 86 -17.45 11.29 7.89
N PHE A 87 -16.71 12.38 8.11
CA PHE A 87 -15.25 12.39 8.05
C PHE A 87 -14.58 12.93 9.33
N LEU A 88 -14.14 14.18 9.36
CA LEU A 88 -13.44 14.78 10.50
C LEU A 88 -13.83 16.26 10.65
N PRO A 89 -13.71 16.83 11.87
CA PRO A 89 -13.95 18.25 12.10
C PRO A 89 -13.20 19.18 11.16
N GLY A 90 -13.92 20.20 10.69
CA GLY A 90 -13.39 21.22 9.79
C GLY A 90 -13.30 20.81 8.32
N PHE A 91 -13.71 19.59 7.96
CA PHE A 91 -13.95 19.22 6.57
C PHE A 91 -15.43 19.44 6.22
N ARG A 92 -15.71 19.81 4.97
CA ARG A 92 -17.08 20.00 4.46
C ARG A 92 -17.37 19.04 3.32
N LYS A 93 -18.64 18.89 2.96
CA LYS A 93 -19.03 18.16 1.73
C LYS A 93 -18.28 18.71 0.51
N PRO A 94 -17.95 17.86 -0.48
CA PRO A 94 -17.24 18.29 -1.68
C PRO A 94 -17.93 19.48 -2.36
N LEU A 95 -17.15 20.49 -2.72
CA LEU A 95 -17.66 21.69 -3.40
C LEU A 95 -18.12 21.41 -4.84
N LEU A 96 -17.58 20.36 -5.45
CA LEU A 96 -17.85 19.97 -6.82
C LEU A 96 -17.96 18.46 -6.91
N LEU A 97 -19.03 17.98 -7.51
CA LEU A 97 -19.21 16.60 -7.94
C LEU A 97 -18.94 16.54 -9.44
N ASP A 98 -17.97 15.73 -9.85
CA ASP A 98 -17.65 15.56 -11.26
C ASP A 98 -18.74 14.69 -11.93
N SER A 99 -19.44 15.29 -12.90
CA SER A 99 -20.52 14.66 -13.66
C SER A 99 -20.09 13.43 -14.47
N LEU A 100 -18.79 13.21 -14.64
CA LEU A 100 -18.24 12.02 -15.28
C LEU A 100 -18.30 10.80 -14.36
N LEU A 101 -18.10 10.96 -13.04
CA LEU A 101 -17.93 9.84 -12.10
C LEU A 101 -19.11 8.84 -12.12
N PRO A 102 -20.38 9.28 -12.13
CA PRO A 102 -21.52 8.36 -12.18
C PRO A 102 -21.62 7.56 -13.50
N LYS A 103 -20.89 7.95 -14.55
CA LYS A 103 -20.89 7.29 -15.86
C LYS A 103 -19.77 6.26 -16.01
N LEU A 104 -18.83 6.23 -15.07
CA LEU A 104 -17.69 5.31 -15.09
C LEU A 104 -18.00 4.03 -14.30
N PRO A 105 -17.51 2.86 -14.74
CA PRO A 105 -17.77 1.60 -14.04
C PRO A 105 -17.13 1.62 -12.65
N VAL A 106 -17.85 1.30 -11.57
CA VAL A 106 -17.28 1.39 -10.21
C VAL A 106 -16.48 0.12 -9.86
N PRO A 107 -15.16 0.18 -9.66
CA PRO A 107 -14.36 -0.94 -9.16
C PRO A 107 -14.63 -1.17 -7.67
N GLU A 108 -14.53 -2.42 -7.20
CA GLU A 108 -14.69 -2.74 -5.79
C GLU A 108 -13.34 -2.66 -5.06
N LEU A 109 -13.11 -1.57 -4.32
CA LEU A 109 -11.98 -1.40 -3.42
C LEU A 109 -12.52 -1.17 -2.01
N LEU A 110 -12.32 -2.13 -1.12
CA LEU A 110 -13.01 -2.21 0.17
C LEU A 110 -12.28 -1.46 1.27
N SER A 111 -10.98 -1.71 1.39
CA SER A 111 -10.13 -1.15 2.44
C SER A 111 -8.67 -1.24 2.04
N ILE A 112 -7.80 -0.60 2.82
CA ILE A 112 -6.36 -0.85 2.70
C ILE A 112 -6.04 -2.17 3.39
N ASP A 113 -5.31 -3.04 2.69
CA ASP A 113 -4.83 -4.31 3.21
C ASP A 113 -3.52 -4.14 3.96
N HIS A 114 -2.57 -3.42 3.36
CA HIS A 114 -1.26 -3.11 3.94
C HIS A 114 -0.61 -1.89 3.27
N VAL A 115 0.41 -1.33 3.92
CA VAL A 115 1.22 -0.21 3.39
C VAL A 115 2.68 -0.56 3.52
N VAL A 116 3.43 -0.49 2.42
CA VAL A 116 4.84 -0.88 2.38
C VAL A 116 5.74 0.33 2.45
N ALA A 117 6.75 0.25 3.30
CA ALA A 117 7.77 1.27 3.47
C ALA A 117 9.12 0.76 2.96
N ASN A 118 9.84 1.65 2.28
CA ASN A 118 11.24 1.46 1.94
C ASN A 118 12.08 2.36 2.83
N VAL A 119 13.14 1.80 3.41
CA VAL A 119 14.12 2.53 4.23
C VAL A 119 15.54 2.26 3.72
N PRO A 120 16.50 3.18 3.89
CA PRO A 120 17.90 2.97 3.58
C PRO A 120 18.49 1.79 4.37
N ASP A 121 19.57 1.21 3.87
CA ASP A 121 20.39 0.30 4.68
C ASP A 121 21.26 1.13 5.66
N PRO A 122 21.40 0.76 6.94
CA PRO A 122 20.80 -0.39 7.65
C PRO A 122 19.62 0.01 8.57
N GLU A 123 18.57 0.65 8.04
CA GLU A 123 17.48 1.25 8.84
C GLU A 123 16.25 0.34 9.04
N MET A 124 16.16 -0.85 8.42
CA MET A 124 14.98 -1.71 8.57
C MET A 124 14.79 -2.15 10.02
N MET A 125 15.85 -2.66 10.65
CA MET A 125 15.81 -3.16 12.03
C MET A 125 15.48 -2.05 13.05
N PRO A 126 16.15 -0.88 13.04
CA PRO A 126 15.74 0.26 13.87
C PRO A 126 14.28 0.68 13.67
N THR A 127 13.80 0.65 12.44
CA THR A 127 12.41 1.01 12.11
C THR A 127 11.43 0.00 12.70
N ILE A 128 11.69 -1.31 12.55
CA ILE A 128 10.87 -2.38 13.13
C ILE A 128 10.82 -2.24 14.66
N GLU A 129 11.98 -2.08 15.30
CA GLU A 129 12.09 -1.92 16.75
C GLU A 129 11.33 -0.69 17.24
N TRP A 130 11.29 0.38 16.45
CA TRP A 130 10.44 1.54 16.74
C TRP A 130 8.95 1.18 16.78
N TYR A 131 8.44 0.41 15.82
CA TYR A 131 7.04 -0.05 15.82
C TYR A 131 6.74 -0.97 17.01
N GLU A 132 7.64 -1.91 17.31
CA GLU A 132 7.52 -2.84 18.44
C GLU A 132 7.48 -2.10 19.77
N LYS A 133 8.43 -1.18 19.98
CA LYS A 133 8.58 -0.42 21.22
C LYS A 133 7.45 0.61 21.37
N THR A 134 7.21 1.42 20.36
CA THR A 134 6.34 2.60 20.44
C THR A 134 4.86 2.23 20.34
N LEU A 135 4.52 1.39 19.35
CA LEU A 135 3.14 1.07 19.01
C LEU A 135 2.71 -0.33 19.48
N SER A 136 3.64 -1.12 20.05
CA SER A 136 3.37 -2.50 20.47
C SER A 136 2.91 -3.39 19.32
N PHE A 137 3.50 -3.15 18.14
CA PHE A 137 3.38 -4.06 17.02
C PHE A 137 4.27 -5.28 17.24
N HIS A 138 4.03 -6.34 16.48
CA HIS A 138 4.85 -7.55 16.48
C HIS A 138 5.17 -7.96 15.04
N ARG A 139 6.28 -8.68 14.85
CA ARG A 139 6.66 -9.24 13.56
C ARG A 139 5.77 -10.44 13.26
N ILE A 140 5.16 -10.46 12.08
CA ILE A 140 4.30 -11.56 11.65
C ILE A 140 4.91 -12.36 10.51
N TRP A 141 5.87 -11.77 9.80
CA TRP A 141 6.53 -12.40 8.67
C TRP A 141 7.86 -11.71 8.36
N SER A 142 8.83 -12.44 7.84
CA SER A 142 10.11 -11.90 7.41
C SER A 142 10.66 -12.72 6.26
N VAL A 143 11.29 -12.04 5.32
CA VAL A 143 11.97 -12.66 4.19
C VAL A 143 13.30 -11.98 3.93
N ASP A 144 14.30 -12.83 3.72
CA ASP A 144 15.68 -12.43 3.49
C ASP A 144 16.02 -12.39 1.99
N GLU A 145 17.24 -11.96 1.69
CA GLU A 145 17.80 -11.89 0.34
C GLU A 145 17.91 -13.25 -0.35
N LEU A 146 17.92 -14.37 0.39
CA LEU A 146 18.00 -15.71 -0.20
C LEU A 146 16.67 -16.12 -0.84
N GLN A 147 15.57 -15.58 -0.31
CA GLN A 147 14.22 -15.80 -0.80
C GLN A 147 13.77 -14.68 -1.75
N LEU A 148 14.22 -13.44 -1.53
CA LEU A 148 13.96 -12.26 -2.39
C LEU A 148 15.20 -11.85 -3.17
N ASN A 149 15.69 -12.77 -3.99
CA ASN A 149 16.65 -12.46 -5.05
C ASN A 149 16.04 -12.66 -6.44
N HIS A 150 16.34 -11.72 -7.31
CA HIS A 150 16.48 -11.95 -8.74
C HIS A 150 17.97 -12.13 -9.06
N GLU A 151 18.31 -12.65 -10.24
CA GLU A 151 19.71 -12.78 -10.68
C GLU A 151 20.50 -11.45 -10.60
N LEU A 152 19.78 -10.32 -10.55
CA LEU A 152 20.32 -8.96 -10.61
C LEU A 152 20.12 -8.14 -9.32
N SER A 153 19.02 -8.28 -8.57
CA SER A 153 18.70 -7.41 -7.43
C SER A 153 18.14 -8.23 -6.27
N ALA A 154 18.43 -7.80 -5.04
CA ALA A 154 17.90 -8.38 -3.82
C ALA A 154 17.48 -7.30 -2.82
N PHE A 155 16.60 -7.67 -1.90
CA PHE A 155 16.20 -6.84 -0.77
C PHE A 155 15.69 -7.70 0.38
N ARG A 156 15.65 -7.14 1.59
CA ARG A 156 15.06 -7.80 2.76
C ARG A 156 13.75 -7.14 3.11
N SER A 157 12.85 -7.90 3.71
CA SER A 157 11.55 -7.40 4.14
C SER A 157 11.13 -8.03 5.45
N VAL A 158 10.61 -7.21 6.37
CA VAL A 158 9.93 -7.70 7.57
C VAL A 158 8.57 -7.02 7.66
N MET A 159 7.54 -7.83 7.85
CA MET A 159 6.19 -7.35 8.09
C MET A 159 5.94 -7.22 9.59
N VAL A 160 5.67 -5.99 10.02
CA VAL A 160 5.14 -5.72 11.36
C VAL A 160 3.64 -5.52 11.31
N ALA A 161 2.94 -5.95 12.34
CA ALA A 161 1.51 -5.77 12.47
C ALA A 161 1.11 -5.39 13.89
N ASN A 162 -0.05 -4.75 14.04
CA ASN A 162 -0.62 -4.55 15.37
C ASN A 162 -1.11 -5.88 15.97
N TYR A 163 -1.48 -5.87 17.25
CA TYR A 163 -1.91 -7.07 17.98
C TYR A 163 -3.00 -7.90 17.28
N ASP A 164 -4.01 -7.24 16.69
CA ASP A 164 -5.12 -7.92 16.00
C ASP A 164 -4.81 -8.21 14.51
N GLU A 165 -3.60 -7.89 14.05
CA GLU A 165 -3.10 -8.07 12.67
C GLU A 165 -3.98 -7.44 11.57
N ASN A 166 -4.75 -6.42 11.93
CA ASN A 166 -5.58 -5.65 11.01
C ASN A 166 -4.86 -4.45 10.39
N ILE A 167 -3.71 -4.06 10.92
CA ILE A 167 -2.76 -3.12 10.33
C ILE A 167 -1.47 -3.88 10.06
N LYS A 168 -1.05 -3.93 8.80
CA LYS A 168 0.15 -4.63 8.35
C LYS A 168 1.07 -3.66 7.60
N LEU A 169 2.35 -3.64 7.99
CA LEU A 169 3.35 -2.72 7.44
C LEU A 169 4.64 -3.51 7.11
N PRO A 170 4.80 -3.96 5.87
CA PRO A 170 6.09 -4.43 5.37
C PRO A 170 7.11 -3.29 5.33
N ILE A 171 8.27 -3.52 5.93
CA ILE A 171 9.41 -2.61 5.93
C ILE A 171 10.54 -3.28 5.15
N ASN A 172 10.99 -2.61 4.09
CA ASN A 172 12.03 -3.12 3.20
C ASN A 172 13.33 -2.33 3.33
N GLU A 173 14.47 -3.01 3.26
CA GLU A 173 15.80 -2.41 3.06
C GLU A 173 16.50 -3.02 1.84
N PRO A 174 17.37 -2.27 1.16
CA PRO A 174 18.18 -2.82 0.08
C PRO A 174 19.11 -3.91 0.60
N ALA A 175 19.37 -4.94 -0.21
CA ALA A 175 20.34 -5.98 0.09
C ALA A 175 21.38 -6.09 -1.04
N PRO A 176 22.59 -6.64 -0.76
CA PRO A 176 23.60 -6.83 -1.78
C PRO A 176 23.12 -7.71 -2.93
N GLY A 177 23.35 -7.27 -4.17
CA GLY A 177 23.02 -8.00 -5.41
C GLY A 177 24.03 -7.71 -6.51
N LYS A 178 23.89 -8.36 -7.68
CA LYS A 178 24.77 -8.08 -8.83
C LYS A 178 24.59 -6.68 -9.41
N ARG A 179 23.42 -6.08 -9.19
CA ARG A 179 23.03 -4.71 -9.57
C ARG A 179 22.41 -4.01 -8.36
N LYS A 180 22.15 -2.73 -8.53
CA LYS A 180 21.49 -1.89 -7.54
C LYS A 180 20.11 -2.44 -7.16
N SER A 181 19.81 -2.46 -5.87
CA SER A 181 18.51 -2.90 -5.36
C SER A 181 17.39 -1.97 -5.83
N LEU A 182 16.21 -2.51 -6.14
CA LEU A 182 15.01 -1.69 -6.40
C LEU A 182 14.68 -0.75 -5.22
N ILE A 183 14.95 -1.21 -4.01
CA ILE A 183 14.74 -0.40 -2.80
C ILE A 183 15.71 0.78 -2.81
N GLN A 184 16.97 0.57 -3.21
CA GLN A 184 17.94 1.66 -3.35
C GLN A 184 17.56 2.64 -4.47
N GLU A 185 16.99 2.18 -5.60
CA GLU A 185 16.47 3.11 -6.61
C GLU A 185 15.36 3.99 -6.02
N TYR A 186 14.39 3.39 -5.32
CA TYR A 186 13.35 4.16 -4.62
C TYR A 186 13.97 5.23 -3.72
N ILE A 187 14.93 4.86 -2.86
CA ILE A 187 15.56 5.78 -1.90
C ILE A 187 16.23 6.95 -2.64
N ASP A 188 16.92 6.70 -3.74
CA ASP A 188 17.61 7.74 -4.50
C ASP A 188 16.66 8.74 -5.18
N PHE A 189 15.50 8.28 -5.66
CA PHE A 189 14.51 9.16 -6.32
C PHE A 189 13.53 9.82 -5.34
N TYR A 190 13.28 9.16 -4.21
CA TYR A 190 12.44 9.68 -3.13
C TYR A 190 13.20 10.62 -2.19
N ASP A 191 14.53 10.50 -2.15
CA ASP A 191 15.44 11.23 -1.25
C ASP A 191 15.24 10.87 0.23
N GLY A 192 15.12 9.55 0.50
CA GLY A 192 15.02 9.01 1.86
C GLY A 192 13.94 7.94 2.04
N SER A 193 13.62 7.64 3.30
CA SER A 193 12.61 6.65 3.68
C SER A 193 11.19 7.10 3.34
N GLY A 194 10.34 6.19 2.86
CA GLY A 194 8.94 6.52 2.59
C GLY A 194 8.08 5.34 2.14
N VAL A 195 6.82 5.64 1.87
CA VAL A 195 5.83 4.66 1.39
C VAL A 195 6.07 4.34 -0.07
N GLN A 196 6.35 3.07 -0.35
CA GLN A 196 6.51 2.55 -1.70
C GLN A 196 5.17 2.23 -2.34
N HIS A 197 4.31 1.49 -1.64
CA HIS A 197 2.99 1.17 -2.16
C HIS A 197 1.93 0.99 -1.08
N ILE A 198 0.69 1.14 -1.53
CA ILE A 198 -0.52 0.94 -0.74
C ILE A 198 -1.35 -0.12 -1.44
N ALA A 199 -1.65 -1.21 -0.72
CA ALA A 199 -2.46 -2.29 -1.23
C ALA A 199 -3.92 -2.12 -0.82
N MET A 200 -4.82 -2.31 -1.79
CA MET A 200 -6.27 -2.17 -1.63
C MET A 200 -6.94 -3.53 -1.79
N LEU A 201 -7.71 -3.91 -0.77
CA LEU A 201 -8.43 -5.18 -0.72
C LEU A 201 -9.67 -5.14 -1.62
N THR A 202 -9.89 -6.23 -2.35
CA THR A 202 -11.11 -6.50 -3.13
C THR A 202 -11.58 -7.93 -2.91
N THR A 203 -12.87 -8.21 -3.10
CA THR A 203 -13.41 -9.58 -3.11
C THR A 203 -13.63 -10.14 -4.51
N ASN A 204 -13.48 -9.31 -5.55
CA ASN A 204 -13.55 -9.74 -6.94
C ASN A 204 -12.52 -9.00 -7.82
N ILE A 205 -11.29 -9.51 -7.80
CA ILE A 205 -10.16 -8.88 -8.49
C ILE A 205 -10.31 -8.92 -10.01
N ILE A 206 -10.96 -9.92 -10.60
CA ILE A 206 -11.17 -9.96 -12.06
C ILE A 206 -12.06 -8.79 -12.50
N ASP A 207 -13.20 -8.59 -11.84
CA ASP A 207 -14.11 -7.48 -12.15
C ASP A 207 -13.45 -6.13 -11.80
N THR A 208 -12.84 -6.01 -10.62
CA THR A 208 -12.15 -4.79 -10.18
C THR A 208 -11.06 -4.36 -11.15
N ILE A 209 -10.17 -5.26 -11.57
CA ILE A 209 -9.09 -4.92 -12.52
C ILE A 209 -9.64 -4.62 -13.91
N SER A 210 -10.68 -5.32 -14.36
CA SER A 210 -11.33 -5.01 -15.63
C SER A 210 -11.87 -3.58 -15.64
N ARG A 211 -12.58 -3.17 -14.59
CA ARG A 211 -13.12 -1.81 -14.45
C ARG A 211 -12.05 -0.74 -14.29
N LEU A 212 -10.98 -1.03 -13.55
CA LEU A 212 -9.83 -0.12 -13.43
C LEU A 212 -9.16 0.10 -14.79
N ARG A 213 -9.00 -0.95 -15.60
CA ARG A 213 -8.47 -0.83 -16.96
C ARG A 213 -9.43 -0.06 -17.88
N GLU A 214 -10.74 -0.24 -17.76
CA GLU A 214 -11.74 0.56 -18.49
C GLU A 214 -11.67 2.05 -18.13
N ARG A 215 -11.34 2.36 -16.87
CA ARG A 215 -11.03 3.72 -16.41
C ARG A 215 -9.65 4.21 -16.87
N GLY A 216 -8.88 3.39 -17.58
CA GLY A 216 -7.55 3.69 -18.10
C GLY A 216 -6.45 3.69 -17.04
N GLN A 217 -6.61 2.91 -15.97
CA GLN A 217 -5.51 2.60 -15.06
C GLN A 217 -4.52 1.65 -15.74
N HIS A 218 -3.23 1.95 -15.60
CA HIS A 218 -2.14 1.13 -16.11
C HIS A 218 -1.54 0.27 -15.00
N PHE A 219 -1.05 -0.91 -15.38
CA PHE A 219 -0.53 -1.94 -14.50
C PHE A 219 0.69 -2.59 -15.12
N LEU A 220 1.58 -3.06 -14.24
CA LEU A 220 2.79 -3.75 -14.61
C LEU A 220 2.48 -4.98 -15.47
N GLN A 221 3.40 -5.26 -16.40
CA GLN A 221 3.26 -6.35 -17.35
C GLN A 221 3.98 -7.59 -16.84
N VAL A 222 3.32 -8.74 -16.99
CA VAL A 222 3.87 -10.06 -16.62
C VAL A 222 3.95 -10.93 -17.87
N PRO A 223 5.10 -11.58 -18.14
CA PRO A 223 5.24 -12.44 -19.31
C PRO A 223 4.31 -13.66 -19.23
N ASP A 224 3.82 -14.14 -20.38
CA ASP A 224 2.88 -15.27 -20.40
C ASP A 224 3.48 -16.57 -19.86
N SER A 225 4.80 -16.74 -19.97
CA SER A 225 5.54 -17.87 -19.40
C SER A 225 5.39 -18.01 -17.88
N TYR A 226 5.07 -16.92 -17.17
CA TYR A 226 4.72 -16.99 -15.74
C TYR A 226 3.50 -17.91 -15.51
N TYR A 227 2.46 -17.77 -16.33
CA TYR A 227 1.22 -18.53 -16.19
C TYR A 227 1.39 -20.00 -16.58
N ASP A 228 2.27 -20.28 -17.53
CA ASP A 228 2.64 -21.65 -17.88
C ASP A 228 3.32 -22.34 -16.70
N ASN A 229 4.28 -21.67 -16.06
CA ASN A 229 4.93 -22.16 -14.85
C ASN A 229 3.98 -22.26 -13.66
N LEU A 230 3.06 -21.30 -13.49
CA LEU A 230 2.02 -21.33 -12.47
C LEU A 230 1.15 -22.58 -12.59
N ARG A 231 0.71 -22.92 -13.80
CA ARG A 231 -0.08 -24.13 -14.06
C ARG A 231 0.67 -25.40 -13.65
N GLU A 232 1.97 -25.49 -13.93
CA GLU A 232 2.79 -26.62 -13.51
C GLU A 232 2.97 -26.69 -11.98
N ARG A 233 3.10 -25.55 -11.30
CA ARG A 233 3.15 -25.49 -9.82
C ARG A 233 1.82 -25.92 -9.20
N LEU A 234 0.69 -25.46 -9.75
CA LEU A 234 -0.65 -25.79 -9.24
C LEU A 234 -0.98 -27.29 -9.37
N LYS A 235 -0.48 -27.98 -10.40
CA LYS A 235 -0.63 -29.45 -10.52
C LYS A 235 -0.06 -30.22 -9.32
N LYS A 236 0.88 -29.62 -8.58
CA LYS A 236 1.56 -30.22 -7.43
C LYS A 236 1.01 -29.71 -6.09
N SER A 237 0.04 -28.81 -6.11
CA SER A 237 -0.54 -28.20 -4.91
C SER A 237 -1.93 -28.77 -4.60
N PRO A 238 -2.31 -28.89 -3.32
CA PRO A 238 -3.68 -29.21 -2.95
C PRO A 238 -4.64 -28.01 -3.13
N VAL A 239 -4.12 -26.79 -3.29
CA VAL A 239 -4.95 -25.59 -3.43
C VAL A 239 -5.56 -25.50 -4.82
N ARG A 240 -6.86 -25.19 -4.84
CA ARG A 240 -7.61 -24.91 -6.07
C ARG A 240 -7.89 -23.42 -6.15
N ILE A 241 -7.43 -22.80 -7.22
CA ILE A 241 -7.80 -21.42 -7.57
C ILE A 241 -9.23 -21.44 -8.09
N GLU A 242 -10.11 -20.63 -7.48
CA GLU A 242 -11.52 -20.54 -7.86
C GLU A 242 -11.72 -19.70 -9.13
N GLU A 243 -10.88 -18.69 -9.33
CA GLU A 243 -10.89 -17.81 -10.50
C GLU A 243 -10.41 -18.51 -11.78
N ASP A 244 -10.94 -18.07 -12.92
CA ASP A 244 -10.50 -18.54 -14.24
C ASP A 244 -9.05 -18.08 -14.51
N LEU A 245 -8.11 -19.03 -14.53
CA LEU A 245 -6.70 -18.78 -14.81
C LEU A 245 -6.46 -18.06 -16.15
N SER A 246 -7.34 -18.25 -17.15
CA SER A 246 -7.24 -17.53 -18.42
C SER A 246 -7.56 -16.04 -18.27
N GLN A 247 -8.52 -15.69 -17.40
CA GLN A 247 -8.82 -14.30 -17.06
C GLN A 247 -7.70 -13.68 -16.23
N LEU A 248 -7.16 -14.41 -15.25
CA LEU A 248 -6.00 -13.95 -14.48
C LEU A 248 -4.81 -13.66 -15.39
N GLN A 249 -4.53 -14.55 -16.36
CA GLN A 249 -3.50 -14.35 -17.36
C GLN A 249 -3.78 -13.12 -18.25
N LYS A 250 -5.00 -12.99 -18.77
CA LYS A 250 -5.39 -11.86 -19.60
C LYS A 250 -5.22 -10.53 -18.87
N LEU A 251 -5.56 -10.49 -17.59
CA LEU A 251 -5.51 -9.28 -16.76
C LEU A 251 -4.14 -9.03 -16.11
N LYS A 252 -3.20 -9.97 -16.26
CA LYS A 252 -1.85 -9.93 -15.68
C LYS A 252 -1.86 -9.96 -14.15
N ILE A 253 -2.80 -10.70 -13.57
CA ILE A 253 -2.92 -10.91 -12.11
C ILE A 253 -1.98 -12.04 -11.69
N LEU A 254 -1.18 -11.81 -10.66
CA LEU A 254 -0.25 -12.75 -10.07
C LEU A 254 -0.96 -13.63 -9.03
N VAL A 255 -0.49 -14.86 -8.87
CA VAL A 255 -1.02 -15.86 -7.94
C VAL A 255 0.12 -16.43 -7.11
N ASP A 256 -0.01 -16.32 -5.79
CA ASP A 256 0.82 -17.08 -4.85
C ASP A 256 -0.07 -17.90 -3.92
N PHE A 257 0.44 -19.02 -3.44
CA PHE A 257 -0.36 -19.97 -2.68
C PHE A 257 0.52 -20.80 -1.74
N ASP A 258 -0.11 -21.25 -0.66
CA ASP A 258 0.44 -22.23 0.27
C ASP A 258 -0.49 -23.46 0.32
N ASP A 259 -0.40 -24.29 1.37
CA ASP A 259 -1.27 -25.46 1.52
C ASP A 259 -2.68 -25.12 2.04
N LYS A 260 -2.91 -23.88 2.51
CA LYS A 260 -4.14 -23.45 3.17
C LYS A 260 -5.00 -22.54 2.30
N GLY A 261 -4.38 -21.83 1.37
CA GLY A 261 -5.05 -20.81 0.56
C GLY A 261 -4.15 -20.19 -0.49
N TYR A 262 -4.64 -19.12 -1.09
CA TYR A 262 -3.93 -18.36 -2.11
C TYR A 262 -4.24 -16.87 -2.02
N LEU A 263 -3.42 -16.09 -2.71
CA LEU A 263 -3.56 -14.66 -2.85
C LEU A 263 -3.38 -14.24 -4.30
N LEU A 264 -4.18 -13.26 -4.70
CA LEU A 264 -4.17 -12.65 -6.02
C LEU A 264 -3.69 -11.22 -5.88
N GLN A 265 -2.68 -10.83 -6.65
CA GLN A 265 -2.08 -9.49 -6.58
C GLN A 265 -1.85 -8.92 -7.97
N ILE A 266 -1.96 -7.61 -8.08
CA ILE A 266 -1.49 -6.87 -9.25
C ILE A 266 -1.09 -5.46 -8.84
N PHE A 267 -0.07 -4.94 -9.50
CA PHE A 267 0.55 -3.67 -9.19
C PHE A 267 0.34 -2.69 -10.33
N THR A 268 0.00 -1.44 -9.99
CA THR A 268 -0.10 -0.37 -10.99
C THR A 268 1.28 -0.04 -11.54
N ASP A 269 1.32 0.64 -12.68
CA ASP A 269 2.51 1.43 -13.03
C ASP A 269 2.75 2.50 -11.94
N MET A 270 3.91 3.15 -12.01
CA MET A 270 4.22 4.25 -11.09
C MET A 270 3.17 5.35 -11.20
N MET A 271 2.69 5.85 -10.05
CA MET A 271 1.67 6.90 -10.00
C MET A 271 2.22 8.29 -10.33
N GLN A 272 3.54 8.38 -10.52
CA GLN A 272 4.27 9.57 -10.91
C GLN A 272 5.53 9.17 -11.72
N ASP A 273 6.15 10.14 -12.38
CA ASP A 273 7.31 9.88 -13.24
C ASP A 273 8.51 9.31 -12.47
N ARG A 274 8.69 9.75 -11.22
CA ARG A 274 9.70 9.19 -10.32
C ARG A 274 9.31 7.76 -9.95
N PRO A 275 10.25 6.78 -9.99
CA PRO A 275 9.98 5.38 -9.66
C PRO A 275 9.83 5.17 -8.15
N THR A 276 8.80 5.77 -7.54
CA THR A 276 8.59 5.75 -6.09
C THR A 276 7.26 5.11 -5.71
N LEU A 277 6.15 5.84 -5.81
CA LEU A 277 4.84 5.37 -5.34
C LEU A 277 4.10 4.61 -6.45
N PHE A 278 3.66 3.40 -6.14
CA PHE A 278 2.67 2.65 -6.92
C PHE A 278 1.56 2.12 -5.99
N LEU A 279 0.53 1.51 -6.56
CA LEU A 279 -0.57 0.91 -5.82
C LEU A 279 -0.66 -0.58 -6.12
N GLU A 280 -1.26 -1.31 -5.21
CA GLU A 280 -1.57 -2.73 -5.35
C GLU A 280 -3.07 -2.96 -5.19
N VAL A 281 -3.61 -3.89 -5.96
CA VAL A 281 -4.92 -4.49 -5.69
C VAL A 281 -4.70 -5.93 -5.30
N ILE A 282 -5.27 -6.33 -4.16
CA ILE A 282 -5.10 -7.65 -3.57
C ILE A 282 -6.44 -8.29 -3.25
N GLN A 283 -6.53 -9.60 -3.50
CA GLN A 283 -7.61 -10.45 -3.03
C GLN A 283 -7.02 -11.65 -2.30
N ARG A 284 -7.56 -11.96 -1.12
CA ARG A 284 -7.07 -13.03 -0.25
C ARG A 284 -8.10 -14.15 -0.16
N HIS A 285 -7.64 -15.38 -0.35
CA HIS A 285 -8.42 -16.60 -0.15
C HIS A 285 -7.73 -17.47 0.90
N ASN A 286 -8.14 -17.32 2.16
CA ASN A 286 -7.56 -18.03 3.31
C ASN A 286 -6.03 -17.95 3.41
N HIS A 287 -5.44 -16.84 2.96
CA HIS A 287 -4.00 -16.61 2.96
C HIS A 287 -3.65 -15.25 3.57
N GLN A 288 -2.96 -15.28 4.72
CA GLN A 288 -2.61 -14.08 5.49
C GLN A 288 -1.16 -13.60 5.28
N GLY A 289 -0.34 -14.36 4.56
CA GLY A 289 1.04 -13.99 4.23
C GLY A 289 1.15 -12.93 3.11
N PHE A 290 2.40 -12.58 2.77
CA PHE A 290 2.74 -11.52 1.81
C PHE A 290 2.92 -11.99 0.36
N GLY A 291 3.06 -13.31 0.14
CA GLY A 291 3.24 -13.88 -1.19
C GLY A 291 4.65 -13.64 -1.77
N ALA A 292 5.69 -14.20 -1.15
CA ALA A 292 7.08 -14.03 -1.59
C ALA A 292 7.30 -14.39 -3.08
N GLY A 293 6.55 -15.37 -3.60
CA GLY A 293 6.62 -15.75 -5.01
C GLY A 293 6.12 -14.63 -5.94
N ASN A 294 5.04 -13.95 -5.56
CA ASN A 294 4.52 -12.80 -6.29
C ASN A 294 5.48 -11.61 -6.23
N VAL A 295 6.08 -11.36 -5.07
CA VAL A 295 7.08 -10.31 -4.90
C VAL A 295 8.28 -10.55 -5.83
N LYS A 296 8.72 -11.80 -5.99
CA LYS A 296 9.79 -12.13 -6.95
C LYS A 296 9.38 -11.82 -8.40
N THR A 297 8.18 -12.20 -8.83
CA THR A 297 7.72 -11.89 -10.19
C THR A 297 7.48 -10.38 -10.40
N LEU A 298 7.09 -9.66 -9.35
CA LEU A 298 7.08 -8.20 -9.34
C LEU A 298 8.49 -7.64 -9.59
N LEU A 299 9.51 -8.17 -8.91
CA LEU A 299 10.91 -7.77 -9.14
C LEU A 299 11.29 -7.92 -10.61
N ASP A 300 11.01 -9.07 -11.21
CA ASP A 300 11.33 -9.35 -12.62
C ASP A 300 10.70 -8.29 -13.55
N SER A 301 9.46 -7.90 -13.27
CA SER A 301 8.70 -6.94 -14.06
C SER A 301 9.24 -5.51 -13.89
N ILE A 302 9.59 -5.11 -12.67
CA ILE A 302 10.14 -3.77 -12.38
C ILE A 302 11.57 -3.64 -12.92
N VAL A 303 12.40 -4.68 -12.84
CA VAL A 303 13.76 -4.67 -13.42
C VAL A 303 13.69 -4.38 -14.93
N LEU A 304 12.74 -5.00 -15.64
CA LEU A 304 12.52 -4.70 -17.07
C LEU A 304 12.13 -3.25 -17.31
N GLU A 305 11.39 -2.61 -16.39
CA GLU A 305 11.09 -1.18 -16.49
C GLU A 305 12.29 -0.30 -16.17
N GLN A 306 13.11 -0.67 -15.18
CA GLN A 306 14.34 0.05 -14.87
C GLN A 306 15.31 0.04 -16.07
N GLU A 307 15.37 -1.06 -16.84
CA GLU A 307 16.24 -1.13 -18.03
C GLU A 307 15.80 -0.10 -19.06
N LYS A 308 14.49 0.09 -19.23
CA LYS A 308 13.93 1.11 -20.11
C LYS A 308 14.21 2.53 -19.62
N ARG A 309 14.33 2.74 -18.31
CA ARG A 309 14.61 4.05 -17.69
C ARG A 309 16.11 4.38 -17.65
N GLY A 310 16.99 3.41 -17.88
CA GLY A 310 18.44 3.58 -17.86
C GLY A 310 19.05 3.68 -16.45
N ASN A 311 18.34 3.19 -15.43
CA ASN A 311 18.75 3.27 -14.02
C ASN A 311 19.36 1.97 -13.47
N LEU A 312 19.79 1.06 -14.36
CA LEU A 312 20.37 -0.24 -14.02
C LEU A 312 21.89 -0.30 -14.14
#